data_AF-A0A0F6H3Z6-F1
#
_entry.id   AF-A0A0F6H3Z6-F1
#
_cell.length_a   1.000
_cell.length_b   1.000
_cell.length_c   1.000
_cell.angle_alpha   90.00
_cell.angle_beta   90.00
_cell.angle_gamma   90.00
#
_symmetry.space_group_name_H-M   'P 1'
#
loop_
_entity.id
_entity.type
_entity.pdbx_description
1 polymer ?
#
loop_
_entity_poly.entity_id
_entity_poly.type
_entity_poly.pdbx_seq_one_letter_code
_entity_poly.pdbx_strand_id
1 'polypeptide(L)' 'MYNPNRKIPLTTDEQFVADTLLTYYLGHCNGQNSKKHERRRNSDPIYRLMDKNDNY' A
#
# COMPACT_ATOMS: atom_id res chain seq x y z
N MET A 1 16.73 -25.66 -23.73
CA MET A 1 16.41 -24.29 -24.17
C MET A 1 15.42 -23.67 -23.20
N TYR A 2 15.78 -22.56 -22.56
CA TYR A 2 14.90 -21.81 -21.64
C TYR A 2 13.97 -20.90 -22.46
N ASN A 3 12.66 -20.92 -22.18
CA ASN A 3 11.68 -20.04 -22.82
C ASN A 3 11.25 -18.94 -21.83
N PRO A 4 11.68 -17.68 -22.05
CA PRO A 4 11.39 -16.57 -21.13
C PRO A 4 9.91 -16.16 -21.08
N ASN A 5 9.07 -16.64 -22.01
CA ASN A 5 7.64 -16.30 -22.06
C ASN A 5 6.74 -17.34 -21.38
N ARG A 6 7.31 -18.41 -20.80
CA ARG A 6 6.54 -19.42 -20.08
C ARG A 6 6.14 -18.87 -18.71
N LYS A 7 4.86 -18.51 -18.54
CA LYS A 7 4.32 -18.18 -17.21
C LYS A 7 4.32 -19.45 -16.37
N ILE A 8 5.11 -19.46 -15.30
CA ILE A 8 5.09 -20.51 -14.30
C ILE A 8 3.93 -20.18 -13.35
N PRO A 9 2.94 -21.07 -13.17
CA PRO A 9 1.88 -20.84 -12.20
C PRO A 9 2.48 -20.82 -10.78
N LEU A 10 1.98 -19.92 -9.92
CA LEU A 10 2.38 -19.91 -8.51
C LEU A 10 2.03 -21.26 -7.87
N THR A 11 2.94 -21.75 -7.03
CA THR A 11 2.68 -22.86 -6.11
C THR A 11 1.62 -22.47 -5.07
N THR A 12 1.02 -23.46 -4.40
CA THR A 12 0.00 -23.24 -3.37
C THR A 12 0.50 -22.33 -2.23
N ASP A 13 1.75 -22.50 -1.81
CA ASP A 13 2.34 -21.68 -0.74
C ASP A 13 2.55 -20.22 -1.20
N GLU A 14 3.01 -20.01 -2.43
CA GLU A 14 3.16 -18.68 -3.00
C GLU A 14 1.80 -17.98 -3.17
N GLN A 15 0.76 -18.72 -3.56
CA GLN A 15 -0.62 -18.21 -3.62
C GLN A 15 -1.11 -17.76 -2.24
N PHE A 16 -0.91 -18.60 -1.21
CA PHE A 16 -1.28 -18.25 0.16
C PHE A 16 -0.56 -17.01 0.68
N VAL A 17 0.75 -16.89 0.41
CA VAL A 17 1.52 -15.69 0.78
C VAL A 17 1.02 -14.45 0.04
N ALA A 18 0.73 -14.56 -1.26
CA ALA A 18 0.19 -13.45 -2.04
C ALA A 18 -1.18 -12.99 -1.50
N ASP A 19 -2.09 -13.93 -1.19
CA ASP A 19 -3.43 -13.62 -0.70
C ASP A 19 -3.40 -12.99 0.69
N THR A 20 -2.52 -13.47 1.58
CA THR A 20 -2.35 -12.88 2.92
C THR A 20 -1.79 -11.46 2.85
N LEU A 21 -0.79 -11.21 2.00
CA LEU A 21 -0.26 -9.86 1.77
C LEU A 21 -1.29 -8.93 1.14
N LEU A 22 -2.05 -9.42 0.16
CA LEU A 22 -3.11 -8.64 -0.49
C LEU A 22 -4.21 -8.28 0.50
N THR A 23 -4.67 -9.24 1.30
CA THR A 23 -5.68 -9.01 2.34
C THR A 23 -5.21 -8.00 3.37
N TYR A 24 -3.95 -8.11 3.82
CA TYR A 24 -3.34 -7.13 4.71
C TYR A 24 -3.36 -5.73 4.08
N TYR A 25 -2.92 -5.61 2.83
CA TYR A 25 -2.89 -4.33 2.11
C TYR A 25 -4.29 -3.72 1.97
N LEU A 26 -5.29 -4.49 1.54
CA LEU A 26 -6.69 -4.01 1.41
C LEU A 26 -7.30 -3.60 2.76
N GLY A 27 -6.92 -4.28 3.83
CA GLY A 27 -7.33 -3.92 5.19
C GLY A 27 -6.73 -2.60 5.68
N HIS A 28 -5.51 -2.26 5.24
CA HIS A 28 -4.71 -1.17 5.81
C HIS A 28 -4.49 0.02 4.89
N CYS A 29 -4.77 -0.10 3.60
CA CYS A 29 -4.54 0.93 2.59
C CYS A 29 -5.82 1.26 1.82
N ASN A 30 -5.96 2.51 1.38
CA ASN A 30 -7.08 2.98 0.54
C ASN A 30 -6.70 3.08 -0.95
N GLY A 31 -5.59 2.46 -1.35
CA GLY A 31 -5.03 2.52 -2.72
C GLY A 31 -4.07 3.69 -2.97
N GLN A 32 -4.08 4.73 -2.12
CA GLN A 32 -3.12 5.84 -2.19
C GLN A 32 -2.24 5.91 -0.94
N ASN A 33 -2.86 5.81 0.24
CA ASN A 33 -2.19 5.92 1.53
C ASN A 33 -2.61 4.78 2.46
N SER A 34 -1.79 4.54 3.49
CA SER A 34 -2.25 3.73 4.61
C SER A 34 -3.34 4.48 5.38
N LYS A 35 -4.37 3.77 5.83
CA LYS A 35 -5.42 4.28 6.73
C LYS A 35 -4.82 4.90 8.00
N LYS A 36 -3.66 4.40 8.45
CA LYS A 36 -2.90 4.97 9.56
C LYS A 36 -2.38 6.37 9.24
N HIS A 37 -1.80 6.55 8.05
CA HIS A 37 -1.33 7.85 7.58
C HIS A 37 -2.50 8.83 7.42
N GLU A 38 -3.61 8.40 6.84
CA GLU A 38 -4.82 9.22 6.67
C GLU A 38 -5.38 9.71 8.03
N ARG A 39 -5.49 8.82 9.02
CA ARG A 39 -5.89 9.21 10.39
C ARG A 39 -4.95 10.23 10.99
N ARG A 40 -3.63 10.05 10.84
CA ARG A 40 -2.63 11.01 11.33
C ARG A 40 -2.77 12.35 10.63
N ARG A 41 -2.95 12.36 9.30
CA ARG A 41 -3.15 13.61 8.54
C ARG A 41 -4.34 14.41 9.06
N ASN A 42 -5.43 13.73 9.43
CA ASN A 42 -6.63 14.37 9.95
C ASN A 42 -6.49 14.87 11.40
N SER A 43 -5.72 14.16 12.24
CA SER A 43 -5.57 14.50 13.66
C SER A 43 -4.40 15.42 13.97
N ASP A 44 -3.31 15.30 13.22
CA ASP A 44 -2.04 15.96 13.54
C ASP A 44 -2.00 17.38 12.93
N PRO A 45 -1.89 18.43 13.76
CA PRO A 45 -1.89 19.81 13.31
C PRO A 45 -0.69 20.15 12.40
N ILE A 46 0.38 19.35 12.37
CA ILE A 46 1.50 19.57 11.44
C ILE A 46 1.04 19.54 9.97
N TYR A 47 0.06 18.71 9.64
CA TYR A 47 -0.48 18.64 8.28
C TYR A 47 -1.35 19.84 7.93
N ARG A 48 -1.91 20.55 8.92
CA ARG A 48 -2.62 21.83 8.71
C ARG A 48 -1.67 22.97 8.35
N LEU A 49 -0.38 22.83 8.67
CA LEU A 49 0.66 23.77 8.29
C LEU A 49 1.13 23.54 6.85
N MET A 50 1.08 22.29 6.36
CA MET A 50 1.49 21.91 4.99
C MET A 50 0.52 22.42 3.92
N ASP A 51 -0.78 22.50 4.22
CA ASP A 51 -1.79 23.03 3.28
C ASP A 51 -1.86 24.57 3.27
N LYS A 52 -1.16 25.24 4.20
CA LYS A 52 -0.96 26.69 4.14
C LYS A 52 0.28 26.91 3.30
N ASN A 53 0.14 27.58 2.15
CA ASN A 53 1.28 28.13 1.42
C ASN A 53 2.16 28.86 2.42
N ASP A 54 3.31 28.27 2.73
CA ASP A 54 4.33 28.88 3.58
C ASP A 54 4.83 30.09 2.79
N ASN A 55 4.35 31.27 3.17
CA ASN A 55 4.71 32.54 2.56
C ASN A 55 5.90 33.18 3.28
N TYR A 56 6.59 32.43 4.14
CA TYR A 56 7.89 32.82 4.71
C TYR A 56 9.03 32.18 3.95
#